data_AF-S7Q867-F1
#
_entry.id   AF-S7Q867-F1
#
_cell.length_a   1.000
_cell.length_b   1.000
_cell.length_c   1.000
_cell.angle_alpha   90.00
_cell.angle_beta   90.00
_cell.angle_gamma   90.00
#
_symmetry.space_group_name_H-M   'P 1'
#
loop_
_entity.id
_entity.type
_entity.pdbx_description
1 polymer ?
#
loop_
_entity_poly.entity_id
_entity_poly.type
_entity_poly.pdbx_seq_one_letter_code
_entity_poly.pdbx_strand_id
1 'polypeptide(L)'
;MVVITDDKSMHRNLPPPPPYYAAGPVSPPPFPNHFPRPKLTLATLPSHILLQIVYATFPRTADKDEGKLERQRKTLYWLSTSLRLVNRAFYIACMHVLRSTYLPAYESLIRPPYSSDPFPYTAASTSSSSSPAQTPVNATQRETAVLDQFIALKVREDVWADESELHIEREDSFKDLFDLMQPRSRLEDLVRHYGVRDGVVSADGEKGKEKGRAVQPLPFVALSVSFSTRKAGLVLNARGGKRTIVEVPRTRDEKLEVAAKRLVRELRIWLEGYSR
;
A
#
# COMPACT_ATOMS: atom_id res chain seq x y z
N MET A 1 20.46 21.38 -2.84
CA MET A 1 20.82 22.59 -3.61
C MET A 1 19.95 22.59 -4.86
N VAL A 2 18.92 23.43 -4.92
CA VAL A 2 17.95 23.43 -6.03
C VAL A 2 18.17 24.73 -6.81
N VAL A 3 18.53 24.57 -8.08
CA VAL A 3 18.72 25.69 -9.02
C VAL A 3 17.34 26.17 -9.46
N ILE A 4 17.04 27.44 -9.20
CA ILE A 4 15.85 28.13 -9.70
C ILE A 4 16.28 28.80 -11.01
N THR A 5 15.78 28.31 -12.15
CA THR A 5 15.94 29.00 -13.43
C THR A 5 14.90 30.12 -13.54
N ASP A 6 15.41 31.35 -13.68
CA ASP A 6 14.67 32.59 -13.85
C ASP A 6 14.09 32.68 -15.28
N ASP A 7 12.77 32.53 -15.40
CA ASP A 7 12.04 32.41 -16.66
C ASP A 7 11.56 33.79 -17.18
N LYS A 8 12.44 34.81 -17.12
CA LYS A 8 12.05 36.21 -17.33
C LYS A 8 12.76 36.94 -18.48
N SER A 9 13.57 36.25 -19.29
CA SER A 9 14.39 36.91 -20.32
C SER A 9 14.06 36.59 -21.78
N MET A 10 13.11 35.70 -22.09
CA MET A 10 12.90 35.26 -23.50
C MET A 10 11.81 36.02 -24.30
N HIS A 11 11.15 37.04 -23.75
CA HIS A 11 10.01 37.69 -24.43
C HIS A 11 10.31 38.90 -25.32
N ARG A 12 11.57 39.28 -25.57
CA ARG A 12 11.86 40.57 -26.26
C ARG A 12 12.26 40.51 -27.73
N ASN A 13 12.50 39.35 -28.34
CA ASN A 13 13.07 39.29 -29.69
C ASN A 13 12.31 38.41 -30.70
N LEU A 14 11.01 38.17 -30.52
CA LEU A 14 10.22 37.50 -31.56
C LEU A 14 9.72 38.54 -32.58
N PRO A 15 9.92 38.32 -33.90
CA PRO A 15 9.36 39.19 -34.92
C PRO A 15 7.82 39.18 -34.82
N PRO A 16 7.15 40.31 -35.14
CA PRO A 16 5.70 40.38 -35.08
C PRO A 16 5.09 39.29 -35.97
N PRO A 17 4.01 38.62 -35.53
CA PRO A 17 3.37 37.58 -36.31
C PRO A 17 2.91 38.15 -37.66
N PRO A 18 2.99 37.35 -38.75
CA PRO A 18 2.56 37.78 -40.07
C PRO A 18 1.11 38.29 -40.05
N PRO A 19 0.75 39.27 -40.88
CA PRO A 19 -0.62 39.74 -40.99
C PRO A 19 -1.52 38.57 -41.40
N TYR A 20 -2.53 38.29 -40.57
CA TYR A 20 -3.55 37.29 -40.86
C TYR A 20 -4.35 37.77 -42.08
N TYR A 21 -4.02 37.26 -43.26
CA TYR A 21 -4.91 37.35 -44.41
C TYR A 21 -6.23 36.72 -43.99
N ALA A 22 -7.33 37.48 -44.11
CA ALA A 22 -8.67 36.99 -43.89
C ALA A 22 -8.95 35.88 -44.91
N ALA A 23 -8.68 34.64 -44.50
CA ALA A 23 -9.25 33.47 -45.15
C ALA A 23 -10.77 33.71 -45.19
N GLY A 24 -11.40 33.43 -46.33
CA GLY A 24 -12.84 33.59 -46.56
C GLY A 24 -13.70 32.82 -45.55
N PRO A 25 -14.99 32.58 -45.81
CA PRO A 25 -15.88 31.92 -44.83
C PRO A 25 -15.42 30.49 -44.56
N VAL A 26 -14.51 30.32 -43.60
CA VAL A 26 -14.08 29.03 -43.08
C VAL A 26 -15.19 28.59 -42.16
N SER A 27 -15.98 27.61 -42.60
CA SER A 27 -16.82 26.84 -41.70
C SER A 27 -15.98 26.46 -40.49
N PRO A 28 -16.43 26.74 -39.25
CA PRO A 28 -15.68 26.34 -38.07
C PRO A 28 -15.39 24.84 -38.18
N PRO A 29 -14.18 24.39 -37.77
CA PRO A 29 -13.89 22.96 -37.75
C PRO A 29 -15.00 22.26 -36.96
N PRO A 30 -15.44 21.06 -37.37
CA PRO A 30 -16.49 20.34 -36.66
C PRO A 30 -16.00 20.13 -35.22
N PHE A 31 -16.52 20.93 -34.29
CA PHE A 31 -16.23 20.74 -32.88
C PHE A 31 -16.71 19.31 -32.57
N PRO A 32 -15.82 18.40 -32.15
CA PRO A 32 -16.25 17.06 -31.78
C PRO A 32 -17.34 17.22 -30.72
N ASN A 33 -18.52 16.70 -31.07
CA ASN A 33 -19.72 16.68 -30.25
C ASN A 33 -19.37 16.58 -28.77
N HIS A 34 -20.01 17.40 -27.95
CA HIS A 34 -19.92 17.46 -26.50
C HIS A 34 -19.77 16.07 -25.84
N PHE A 35 -18.56 15.54 -25.80
CA PHE A 35 -18.23 14.50 -24.84
C PHE A 35 -18.40 15.15 -23.48
N PRO A 36 -19.17 14.54 -22.56
CA PRO A 36 -19.34 15.10 -21.22
C PRO A 36 -17.95 15.23 -20.60
N ARG A 37 -17.46 16.47 -20.51
CA ARG A 37 -16.16 16.75 -19.90
C ARG A 37 -16.26 16.21 -18.47
N PRO A 38 -15.35 15.30 -18.06
CA PRO A 38 -15.43 14.73 -16.73
C PRO A 38 -15.41 15.87 -15.72
N LYS A 39 -16.33 15.84 -14.75
CA LYS A 39 -16.42 16.86 -13.71
C LYS A 39 -15.07 16.91 -12.99
N LEU A 40 -14.40 18.06 -13.09
CA LEU A 40 -13.12 18.29 -12.42
C LEU A 40 -13.38 18.30 -10.91
N THR A 41 -12.94 17.24 -10.24
CA THR A 41 -13.02 17.09 -8.79
C THR A 41 -11.62 16.89 -8.24
N LEU A 42 -11.44 17.05 -6.93
CA LEU A 42 -10.15 16.74 -6.28
C LEU A 42 -9.72 15.28 -6.51
N ALA A 43 -10.67 14.37 -6.75
CA ALA A 43 -10.40 12.96 -7.04
C ALA A 43 -9.84 12.72 -8.46
N THR A 44 -10.05 13.66 -9.40
CA THR A 44 -9.54 13.56 -10.78
C THR A 44 -8.18 14.24 -10.96
N LEU A 45 -7.60 14.81 -9.89
CA LEU A 45 -6.29 15.43 -9.95
C LEU A 45 -5.18 14.37 -10.16
N PRO A 46 -4.12 14.69 -10.92
CA PRO A 46 -2.94 13.84 -11.02
C PRO A 46 -2.27 13.61 -9.65
N SER A 47 -1.68 12.42 -9.45
CA SER A 47 -1.04 12.03 -8.19
C SER A 47 0.07 12.97 -7.74
N HIS A 48 0.88 13.51 -8.67
CA HIS A 48 1.97 14.45 -8.34
C HIS A 48 1.44 15.78 -7.78
N ILE A 49 0.29 16.26 -8.26
CA ILE A 49 -0.36 17.48 -7.73
C ILE A 49 -0.89 17.22 -6.32
N LEU A 50 -1.51 16.06 -6.09
CA LEU A 50 -1.98 15.67 -4.76
C LEU A 50 -0.83 15.57 -3.76
N LEU A 51 0.30 14.99 -4.16
CA LEU A 51 1.50 14.96 -3.33
C LEU A 51 2.02 16.36 -3.04
N GLN A 52 2.06 17.25 -4.03
CA GLN A 52 2.47 18.65 -3.83
C GLN A 52 1.56 19.39 -2.84
N ILE A 53 0.25 19.16 -2.91
CA ILE A 53 -0.73 19.69 -1.94
C ILE A 53 -0.41 19.18 -0.54
N VAL A 54 -0.17 17.87 -0.38
CA VAL A 54 0.19 17.28 0.92
C VAL A 54 1.52 17.85 1.43
N TYR A 55 2.55 17.96 0.59
CA TYR A 55 3.83 18.58 0.99
C TYR A 55 3.69 20.08 1.32
N ALA A 56 2.67 20.76 0.80
CA ALA A 56 2.38 22.14 1.15
C ALA A 56 1.78 22.32 2.54
N THR A 57 1.28 21.25 3.18
CA THR A 57 0.75 21.34 4.56
C THR A 57 1.86 21.27 5.62
N PHE A 58 3.09 20.90 5.25
CA PHE A 58 4.21 20.86 6.19
C PHE A 58 4.76 22.26 6.48
N PRO A 59 5.26 22.52 7.70
CA PRO A 59 5.81 23.83 8.07
C PRO A 59 7.02 24.21 7.19
N ARG A 60 6.90 25.30 6.42
CA ARG A 60 7.93 25.78 5.48
C ARG A 60 8.79 26.93 6.03
N THR A 61 8.28 27.69 6.99
CA THR A 61 8.96 28.88 7.51
C THR A 61 9.99 28.50 8.57
N ALA A 62 11.24 28.91 8.35
CA ALA A 62 12.37 28.70 9.27
C ALA A 62 12.47 29.77 10.37
N ASP A 63 11.56 30.76 10.40
CA ASP A 63 11.64 31.84 11.37
C ASP A 63 11.16 31.37 12.75
N LYS A 64 12.16 31.05 13.57
CA LYS A 64 12.15 30.46 14.92
C LYS A 64 12.04 28.94 14.89
N ASP A 65 13.18 28.27 15.04
CA ASP A 65 13.35 26.81 15.06
C ASP A 65 12.55 26.09 16.18
N GLU A 66 11.97 26.83 17.13
CA GLU A 66 11.14 26.29 18.20
C GLU A 66 9.86 25.64 17.66
N GLY A 67 9.74 24.32 17.83
CA GLY A 67 8.52 23.56 17.54
C GLY A 67 8.33 23.13 16.08
N LYS A 68 9.34 23.24 15.20
CA LYS A 68 9.22 22.75 13.81
C LYS A 68 8.93 21.24 13.76
N LEU A 69 9.64 20.46 14.57
CA LEU A 69 9.46 19.01 14.66
C LEU A 69 8.09 18.64 15.24
N GLU A 70 7.66 19.35 16.29
CA GLU A 70 6.33 19.19 16.89
C GLU A 70 5.22 19.48 15.86
N ARG A 71 5.32 20.59 15.13
CA ARG A 71 4.37 20.93 14.05
C ARG A 71 4.39 19.88 12.94
N GLN A 72 5.55 19.34 12.59
CA GLN A 72 5.67 18.26 11.63
C GLN A 72 4.95 16.99 12.13
N ARG A 73 5.16 16.59 13.40
CA ARG A 73 4.47 15.44 14.02
C ARG A 73 2.96 15.64 14.07
N LYS A 74 2.48 16.82 14.46
CA LYS A 74 1.06 17.19 14.42
C LYS A 74 0.49 17.13 12.99
N THR A 75 1.26 17.56 11.99
CA THR A 75 0.86 17.44 10.58
C THR A 75 0.74 15.97 10.17
N LEU A 76 1.72 15.13 10.49
CA LEU A 76 1.68 13.68 10.21
C LEU A 76 0.48 13.01 10.90
N TYR A 77 0.17 13.41 12.14
CA TYR A 77 -1.01 12.93 12.87
C TYR A 77 -2.32 13.34 12.20
N TRP A 78 -2.42 14.58 11.75
CA TRP A 78 -3.56 15.05 10.99
C TRP A 78 -3.71 14.32 9.64
N LEU A 79 -2.61 14.02 8.94
CA LEU A 79 -2.65 13.18 7.73
C LEU A 79 -3.22 11.79 8.03
N SER A 80 -2.79 11.18 9.15
CA SER A 80 -3.21 9.85 9.59
C SER A 80 -4.65 9.79 10.10
N THR A 81 -5.18 10.85 10.71
CA THR A 81 -6.52 10.81 11.33
C THR A 81 -7.60 11.50 10.50
N SER A 82 -7.23 12.47 9.66
CA SER A 82 -8.18 13.36 8.98
C SER A 82 -8.04 13.31 7.46
N LEU A 83 -6.93 13.81 6.88
CA LEU A 83 -6.85 14.03 5.43
C LEU A 83 -7.00 12.72 4.63
N ARG A 84 -6.44 11.61 5.14
CA ARG A 84 -6.56 10.30 4.47
C ARG A 84 -7.99 9.79 4.32
N LEU A 85 -8.95 10.31 5.11
CA LEU A 85 -10.35 9.87 5.11
C LEU A 85 -11.22 10.63 4.09
N VAL A 86 -10.71 11.68 3.46
CA VAL A 86 -11.48 12.55 2.56
C VAL A 86 -11.89 11.82 1.27
N ASN A 87 -10.93 11.17 0.61
CA ASN A 87 -11.20 10.33 -0.56
C ASN A 87 -10.02 9.36 -0.79
N ARG A 88 -10.23 8.40 -1.70
CA ARG A 88 -9.20 7.39 -2.04
C ARG A 88 -7.89 8.01 -2.58
N ALA A 89 -7.96 9.11 -3.32
CA ALA A 89 -6.77 9.72 -3.90
C ALA A 89 -5.89 10.37 -2.80
N PHE A 90 -6.51 11.06 -1.83
CA PHE A 90 -5.83 11.55 -0.64
C PHE A 90 -5.36 10.43 0.27
N TYR A 91 -6.12 9.33 0.41
CA TYR A 91 -5.63 8.16 1.13
C TYR A 91 -4.29 7.68 0.57
N ILE A 92 -4.18 7.54 -0.76
CA ILE A 92 -2.95 7.09 -1.41
C ILE A 92 -1.80 8.09 -1.19
N ALA A 93 -2.06 9.40 -1.39
CA ALA A 93 -1.04 10.43 -1.21
C ALA A 93 -0.57 10.56 0.24
N CYS A 94 -1.49 10.55 1.22
CA CYS A 94 -1.17 10.59 2.64
C CYS A 94 -0.39 9.35 3.07
N MET A 95 -0.85 8.15 2.69
CA MET A 95 -0.18 6.91 3.04
C MET A 95 1.21 6.83 2.39
N HIS A 96 1.40 7.36 1.18
CA HIS A 96 2.72 7.46 0.58
C HIS A 96 3.68 8.27 1.46
N VAL A 97 3.29 9.49 1.86
CA VAL A 97 4.13 10.36 2.71
C VAL A 97 4.37 9.73 4.08
N LEU A 98 3.33 9.18 4.71
CA LEU A 98 3.43 8.53 6.01
C LEU A 98 4.39 7.32 5.96
N ARG A 99 4.19 6.43 4.98
CA ARG A 99 5.04 5.24 4.79
C ARG A 99 6.48 5.64 4.51
N SER A 100 6.74 6.58 3.60
CA SER A 100 8.12 7.01 3.30
C SER A 100 8.81 7.66 4.50
N THR A 101 8.06 8.34 5.37
CA THR A 101 8.60 9.01 6.57
C THR A 101 8.96 7.99 7.65
N TYR A 102 8.10 6.99 7.88
CA TYR A 102 8.25 6.05 8.99
C TYR A 102 8.92 4.72 8.60
N LEU A 103 9.14 4.44 7.31
CA LEU A 103 9.78 3.21 6.85
C LEU A 103 11.16 2.98 7.49
N PRO A 104 12.09 3.97 7.54
CA PRO A 104 13.40 3.73 8.18
C PRO A 104 13.29 3.36 9.66
N ALA A 105 12.35 3.97 10.39
CA ALA A 105 12.10 3.67 11.79
C ALA A 105 11.40 2.31 11.99
N TYR A 106 10.60 1.88 11.02
CA TYR A 106 10.01 0.55 11.01
C TYR A 106 11.10 -0.51 10.78
N GLU A 107 11.92 -0.33 9.73
CA GLU A 107 13.01 -1.24 9.34
C GLU A 107 14.02 -1.50 10.45
N SER A 108 14.33 -0.50 11.29
CA SER A 108 15.24 -0.67 12.43
C SER A 108 14.68 -1.56 13.55
N LEU A 109 13.35 -1.71 13.61
CA LEU A 109 12.63 -2.52 14.60
C LEU A 109 12.25 -3.90 14.06
N ILE A 110 12.31 -4.09 12.75
CA ILE A 110 12.09 -5.39 12.12
C ILE A 110 13.09 -6.39 12.67
N ARG A 111 12.61 -7.59 13.01
CA ARG A 111 13.46 -8.72 13.40
C ARG A 111 13.61 -9.67 12.21
N PRO A 112 14.76 -9.72 11.50
CA PRO A 112 15.05 -10.80 10.58
C PRO A 112 14.92 -12.14 11.34
N PRO A 113 14.25 -13.19 10.80
CA PRO A 113 13.83 -13.40 9.40
C PRO A 113 12.35 -13.08 9.09
N TYR A 114 11.67 -12.29 9.93
CA TYR A 114 10.21 -12.17 9.92
C TYR A 114 9.63 -11.11 8.98
N SER A 115 10.41 -10.56 8.05
CA SER A 115 9.95 -9.56 7.08
C SER A 115 9.82 -10.15 5.68
N SER A 116 8.78 -9.71 4.96
CA SER A 116 8.52 -10.00 3.55
C SER A 116 8.94 -8.85 2.61
N ASP A 117 9.39 -7.71 3.16
CA ASP A 117 9.56 -6.41 2.50
C ASP A 117 8.23 -5.72 2.15
N PRO A 118 7.75 -4.73 2.93
CA PRO A 118 6.45 -4.10 2.73
C PRO A 118 6.26 -3.43 1.36
N PHE A 119 7.33 -3.23 0.58
CA PHE A 119 7.32 -2.72 -0.79
C PHE A 119 8.21 -3.56 -1.69
N PRO A 120 7.77 -4.75 -2.15
CA PRO A 120 8.57 -5.54 -3.07
C PRO A 120 8.86 -4.71 -4.33
N TYR A 121 10.11 -4.29 -4.48
CA TYR A 121 10.58 -3.66 -5.71
C TYR A 121 10.25 -4.63 -6.83
N THR A 122 9.40 -4.20 -7.76
CA THR A 122 9.01 -4.97 -8.94
C THR A 122 10.20 -5.01 -9.90
N ALA A 123 11.25 -5.74 -9.54
CA ALA A 123 12.31 -6.11 -10.45
C ALA A 123 11.80 -7.26 -11.35
N ALA A 124 10.88 -6.92 -12.26
CA ALA A 124 10.60 -7.57 -13.55
C ALA A 124 9.20 -7.16 -14.05
N SER A 125 9.13 -6.12 -14.87
CA SER A 125 8.05 -5.97 -15.85
C SER A 125 8.64 -5.44 -17.15
N THR A 126 9.60 -6.19 -17.69
CA THR A 126 9.92 -6.17 -19.12
C THR A 126 8.99 -7.16 -19.81
N SER A 127 7.72 -6.83 -19.89
CA SER A 127 6.79 -7.49 -20.83
C SER A 127 5.61 -6.57 -21.08
N SER A 128 5.64 -5.96 -22.25
CA SER A 128 4.58 -5.20 -22.87
C SER A 128 3.28 -6.02 -22.96
N SER A 129 2.32 -5.74 -22.09
CA SER A 129 0.91 -5.99 -22.37
C SER A 129 0.05 -4.97 -21.61
N SER A 130 -0.66 -4.18 -22.39
CA SER A 130 -1.55 -3.10 -21.98
C SER A 130 -2.77 -3.60 -21.20
N SER A 131 -2.61 -3.77 -19.88
CA SER A 131 -3.73 -3.94 -18.94
C SER A 131 -3.79 -2.72 -18.00
N PRO A 132 -4.93 -2.03 -17.87
CA PRO A 132 -5.00 -0.81 -17.09
C PRO A 132 -4.99 -1.13 -15.59
N ALA A 133 -3.98 -0.60 -14.90
CA ALA A 133 -3.97 -0.22 -13.50
C ALA A 133 -4.57 -1.23 -12.49
N GLN A 134 -3.84 -2.32 -12.22
CA GLN A 134 -3.91 -2.90 -10.87
C GLN A 134 -3.42 -1.84 -9.89
N THR A 135 -4.28 -1.44 -8.95
CA THR A 135 -3.92 -0.44 -7.94
C THR A 135 -2.79 -0.98 -7.05
N PRO A 136 -1.60 -0.37 -7.04
CA PRO A 136 -0.41 -0.91 -6.37
C PRO A 136 -0.47 -0.82 -4.83
N VAL A 137 -1.57 -0.35 -4.26
CA VAL A 137 -1.61 0.11 -2.86
C VAL A 137 -2.08 -0.98 -1.87
N ASN A 138 -2.67 -2.10 -2.32
CA ASN A 138 -3.35 -3.05 -1.43
C ASN A 138 -3.12 -4.57 -1.64
N ALA A 139 -2.36 -5.06 -2.60
CA ALA A 139 -2.56 -6.48 -3.03
C ALA A 139 -1.41 -7.47 -2.83
N THR A 140 -0.15 -7.06 -2.66
CA THR A 140 0.93 -8.05 -2.82
C THR A 140 1.40 -8.66 -1.51
N GLN A 141 1.50 -7.87 -0.43
CA GLN A 141 2.05 -8.31 0.84
C GLN A 141 1.22 -7.85 2.03
N ARG A 142 1.06 -8.75 3.00
CA ARG A 142 0.30 -8.49 4.22
C ARG A 142 1.09 -7.66 5.24
N GLU A 143 2.42 -7.61 5.12
CA GLU A 143 3.29 -6.78 5.99
C GLU A 143 3.02 -5.27 5.86
N THR A 144 2.57 -4.79 4.69
CA THR A 144 2.18 -3.38 4.52
C THR A 144 1.08 -2.96 5.52
N ALA A 145 0.17 -3.87 5.89
CA ALA A 145 -0.84 -3.59 6.90
C ALA A 145 -0.25 -3.47 8.32
N VAL A 146 0.84 -4.19 8.60
CA VAL A 146 1.59 -4.09 9.86
C VAL A 146 2.32 -2.75 9.93
N LEU A 147 2.95 -2.32 8.83
CA LEU A 147 3.53 -0.98 8.71
C LEU A 147 2.48 0.12 8.92
N ASP A 148 1.30 -0.01 8.32
CA ASP A 148 0.22 0.97 8.48
C ASP A 148 -0.27 1.07 9.94
N GLN A 149 -0.30 -0.04 10.67
CA GLN A 149 -0.62 -0.06 12.10
C GLN A 149 0.51 0.54 12.95
N PHE A 150 1.76 0.22 12.62
CA PHE A 150 2.93 0.84 13.24
C PHE A 150 2.88 2.37 13.10
N ILE A 151 2.62 2.89 11.89
CA ILE A 151 2.45 4.32 11.64
C ILE A 151 1.33 4.91 12.50
N ALA A 152 0.17 4.25 12.55
CA ALA A 152 -0.96 4.74 13.33
C ALA A 152 -0.64 4.86 14.83
N LEU A 153 0.11 3.90 15.39
CA LEU A 153 0.58 3.98 16.76
C LEU A 153 1.67 5.04 16.92
N LYS A 154 2.73 4.99 16.10
CA LYS A 154 3.91 5.85 16.26
C LYS A 154 3.58 7.32 16.12
N VAL A 155 2.78 7.70 15.13
CA VAL A 155 2.38 9.09 14.92
C VAL A 155 1.57 9.63 16.12
N ARG A 156 0.77 8.78 16.77
CA ARG A 156 0.01 9.16 17.96
C ARG A 156 0.91 9.30 19.18
N GLU A 157 1.82 8.35 19.39
CA GLU A 157 2.81 8.40 20.47
C GLU A 157 3.70 9.65 20.35
N ASP A 158 4.16 9.98 19.13
CA ASP A 158 4.99 11.15 18.87
C ASP A 158 4.29 12.46 19.27
N VAL A 159 2.98 12.60 19.01
CA VAL A 159 2.21 13.79 19.40
C VAL A 159 1.95 13.83 20.91
N TRP A 160 1.66 12.69 21.54
CA TRP A 160 1.45 12.65 22.99
C TRP A 160 2.73 12.95 23.78
N ALA A 161 3.88 12.49 23.30
CA ALA A 161 5.17 12.83 23.87
C ALA A 161 5.46 14.35 23.78
N ASP A 162 5.02 15.01 22.71
CA ASP A 162 5.17 16.47 22.56
C ASP A 162 4.19 17.24 23.47
N GLU A 163 2.95 16.74 23.65
CA GLU A 163 1.91 17.43 24.42
C GLU A 163 2.04 17.28 25.93
N SER A 164 2.72 16.24 26.42
CA SER A 164 2.82 15.94 27.84
C SER A 164 4.18 15.36 28.21
N GLU A 165 4.96 16.09 29.00
CA GLU A 165 6.21 15.61 29.60
C GLU A 165 6.01 14.40 30.53
N LEU A 166 4.78 14.19 31.03
CA LEU A 166 4.40 13.03 31.84
C LEU A 166 3.96 11.82 31.00
N HIS A 167 4.05 11.89 29.67
CA HIS A 167 3.70 10.76 28.81
C HIS A 167 4.72 9.63 28.97
N ILE A 168 4.26 8.49 29.49
CA ILE A 168 5.09 7.29 29.62
C ILE A 168 4.82 6.42 28.39
N GLU A 169 5.85 6.26 27.56
CA GLU A 169 5.78 5.39 26.40
C GLU A 169 5.41 3.97 26.84
N ARG A 170 4.35 3.43 26.24
CA ARG A 170 3.97 2.04 26.45
C ARG A 170 4.86 1.17 25.58
N GLU A 171 6.02 0.80 26.10
CA GLU A 171 7.01 -0.08 25.44
C GLU A 171 6.38 -1.34 24.86
N ASP A 172 5.34 -1.88 25.51
CA ASP A 172 4.61 -3.06 25.05
C ASP A 172 3.70 -2.82 23.83
N SER A 173 3.38 -1.58 23.45
CA SER A 173 2.44 -1.30 22.34
C SER A 173 2.97 -1.76 20.99
N PHE A 174 4.29 -1.75 20.81
CA PHE A 174 4.95 -2.22 19.60
C PHE A 174 5.25 -3.72 19.65
N LYS A 175 5.27 -4.31 20.85
CA LYS A 175 5.61 -5.72 21.05
C LYS A 175 4.65 -6.65 20.31
N ASP A 176 3.34 -6.39 20.40
CA ASP A 176 2.34 -7.17 19.68
C ASP A 176 2.50 -7.07 18.15
N LEU A 177 2.95 -5.91 17.64
CA LEU A 177 3.20 -5.73 16.22
C LEU A 177 4.35 -6.63 15.73
N PHE A 178 5.46 -6.66 16.46
CA PHE A 178 6.66 -7.37 16.02
C PHE A 178 6.73 -8.84 16.46
N ASP A 179 6.14 -9.19 17.61
CA ASP A 179 6.15 -10.58 18.11
C ASP A 179 5.01 -11.42 17.54
N LEU A 180 3.88 -10.80 17.14
CA LEU A 180 2.70 -11.51 16.64
C LEU A 180 2.32 -11.10 15.22
N MET A 181 2.08 -9.81 14.96
CA MET A 181 1.49 -9.38 13.69
C MET A 181 2.45 -9.49 12.51
N GLN A 182 3.71 -9.12 12.69
CA GLN A 182 4.75 -9.25 11.66
C GLN A 182 4.97 -10.73 11.30
N PRO A 183 5.30 -11.65 12.23
CA PRO A 183 5.45 -13.08 11.91
C PRO A 183 4.20 -13.70 11.28
N ARG A 184 3.00 -13.29 11.73
CA ARG A 184 1.75 -13.71 11.12
C ARG A 184 1.64 -13.25 9.67
N SER A 185 1.89 -11.96 9.40
CA SER A 185 1.83 -11.41 8.05
C SER A 185 2.84 -12.07 7.12
N ARG A 186 4.06 -12.31 7.62
CA ARG A 186 5.10 -13.07 6.90
C ARG A 186 4.65 -14.49 6.56
N LEU A 187 3.99 -15.17 7.50
CA LEU A 187 3.45 -16.50 7.25
C LEU A 187 2.34 -16.48 6.18
N GLU A 188 1.48 -15.45 6.18
CA GLU A 188 0.47 -15.26 5.13
C GLU A 188 1.13 -15.09 3.74
N ASP A 189 2.18 -14.28 3.65
CA ASP A 189 2.91 -14.05 2.39
C ASP A 189 3.67 -15.31 1.92
N LEU A 190 4.25 -16.08 2.85
CA LEU A 190 4.88 -17.36 2.53
C LEU A 190 3.86 -18.40 2.03
N VAL A 191 2.67 -18.43 2.63
CA VAL A 191 1.56 -19.28 2.15
C VAL A 191 1.11 -18.87 0.75
N ARG A 192 1.07 -17.57 0.44
CA ARG A 192 0.84 -17.09 -0.92
C ARG A 192 1.94 -17.59 -1.87
N HIS A 193 3.20 -17.37 -1.52
CA HIS A 193 4.34 -17.72 -2.38
C HIS A 193 4.37 -19.23 -2.69
N TYR A 194 4.32 -20.06 -1.66
CA TYR A 194 4.32 -21.51 -1.84
C TYR A 194 3.00 -22.02 -2.44
N GLY A 195 1.86 -21.46 -2.06
CA GLY A 195 0.54 -21.88 -2.53
C GLY A 195 0.29 -21.55 -4.01
N VAL A 196 0.79 -20.42 -4.50
CA VAL A 196 0.76 -20.07 -5.93
C VAL A 196 1.65 -21.02 -6.73
N ARG A 197 2.87 -21.28 -6.26
CA ARG A 197 3.79 -22.24 -6.88
C ARG A 197 3.19 -23.65 -6.97
N ASP A 198 2.50 -24.07 -5.93
CA ASP A 198 1.85 -25.37 -5.84
C ASP A 198 0.48 -25.42 -6.54
N GLY A 199 -0.02 -24.28 -7.02
CA GLY A 199 -1.28 -24.17 -7.76
C GLY A 199 -2.56 -24.28 -6.91
N VAL A 200 -2.46 -24.14 -5.59
CA VAL A 200 -3.59 -24.19 -4.64
C VAL A 200 -4.12 -22.81 -4.24
N VAL A 201 -3.36 -21.74 -4.49
CA VAL A 201 -3.75 -20.34 -4.24
C VAL A 201 -3.66 -19.53 -5.54
N SER A 202 -4.65 -18.67 -5.79
CA SER A 202 -4.64 -17.71 -6.89
C SER A 202 -4.17 -16.33 -6.40
N ALA A 203 -3.15 -15.77 -7.07
CA ALA A 203 -2.55 -14.49 -6.72
C ALA A 203 -3.47 -13.29 -7.00
N ASP A 204 -4.21 -13.37 -8.12
CA ASP A 204 -5.23 -12.41 -8.51
C ASP A 204 -6.55 -13.14 -8.70
N GLY A 205 -7.67 -12.43 -8.57
CA GLY A 205 -9.00 -12.96 -8.83
C GLY A 205 -9.25 -13.34 -10.31
N GLU A 206 -8.19 -13.63 -11.06
CA GLU A 206 -8.26 -14.18 -12.41
C GLU A 206 -8.97 -15.53 -12.33
N LYS A 207 -10.21 -15.52 -12.78
CA LYS A 207 -11.00 -16.70 -13.10
C LYS A 207 -10.44 -17.35 -14.36
N GLY A 208 -9.16 -17.72 -14.34
CA GLY A 208 -8.57 -18.61 -15.32
C GLY A 208 -9.13 -20.00 -15.07
N LYS A 209 -10.25 -20.33 -15.72
CA LYS A 209 -10.67 -21.72 -15.88
C LYS A 209 -9.63 -22.41 -16.79
N GLU A 210 -8.46 -22.73 -16.26
CA GLU A 210 -7.60 -23.73 -16.87
C GLU A 210 -8.36 -25.07 -16.78
N LYS A 211 -9.10 -25.38 -17.85
CA LYS A 211 -9.74 -26.68 -18.04
C LYS A 211 -8.62 -27.73 -18.03
N GLY A 212 -8.45 -28.42 -16.91
CA GLY A 212 -7.43 -29.46 -16.76
C GLY A 212 -6.85 -29.62 -15.35
N ARG A 213 -7.02 -28.65 -14.44
CA ARG A 213 -6.55 -28.82 -13.05
C ARG A 213 -7.55 -29.65 -12.24
N ALA A 214 -7.04 -30.68 -11.56
CA ALA A 214 -7.80 -31.54 -10.65
C ALA A 214 -8.31 -30.80 -9.39
N VAL A 215 -7.78 -29.61 -9.11
CA VAL A 215 -8.09 -28.81 -7.91
C VAL A 215 -8.35 -27.36 -8.30
N GLN A 216 -9.45 -26.77 -7.81
CA GLN A 216 -9.70 -25.34 -7.97
C GLN A 216 -8.90 -24.53 -6.93
N PRO A 217 -8.06 -23.57 -7.35
CA PRO A 217 -7.29 -22.75 -6.41
C PRO A 217 -8.19 -21.77 -5.65
N LEU A 218 -7.83 -21.50 -4.38
CA LEU A 218 -8.51 -20.50 -3.56
C LEU A 218 -7.92 -19.10 -3.80
N PRO A 219 -8.74 -18.04 -3.88
CA PRO A 219 -8.22 -16.68 -4.02
C PRO A 219 -7.51 -16.24 -2.74
N PHE A 220 -6.30 -15.69 -2.85
CA PHE A 220 -5.49 -15.29 -1.69
C PHE A 220 -6.20 -14.27 -0.78
N VAL A 221 -6.98 -13.35 -1.37
CA VAL A 221 -7.75 -12.35 -0.61
C VAL A 221 -8.75 -12.98 0.36
N ALA A 222 -9.25 -14.19 0.06
CA ALA A 222 -10.17 -14.91 0.93
C ALA A 222 -9.44 -15.69 2.05
N LEU A 223 -8.12 -15.79 2.00
CA LEU A 223 -7.31 -16.50 2.98
C LEU A 223 -6.72 -15.54 4.01
N SER A 224 -6.63 -16.02 5.25
CA SER A 224 -5.92 -15.37 6.35
C SER A 224 -5.31 -16.45 7.24
N VAL A 225 -4.29 -16.10 8.03
CA VAL A 225 -3.64 -17.06 8.95
C VAL A 225 -4.02 -16.76 10.39
N SER A 226 -4.42 -17.79 11.12
CA SER A 226 -4.43 -17.82 12.57
C SER A 226 -3.03 -18.23 13.05
N PHE A 227 -2.41 -17.41 13.89
CA PHE A 227 -1.02 -17.60 14.31
C PHE A 227 -0.92 -17.61 15.83
N SER A 228 -0.33 -18.67 16.39
CA SER A 228 -0.05 -18.81 17.81
C SER A 228 1.31 -19.48 18.04
N THR A 229 1.73 -19.57 19.30
CA THR A 229 2.97 -20.23 19.69
C THR A 229 2.96 -21.74 19.48
N ARG A 230 1.77 -22.36 19.51
CA ARG A 230 1.61 -23.82 19.43
C ARG A 230 1.05 -24.31 18.10
N LYS A 231 0.42 -23.42 17.34
CA LYS A 231 -0.33 -23.78 16.14
C LYS A 231 -0.37 -22.65 15.12
N ALA A 232 -0.44 -23.01 13.86
CA ALA A 232 -0.79 -22.11 12.76
C ALA A 232 -1.96 -22.70 11.98
N GLY A 233 -2.92 -21.86 11.60
CA GLY A 233 -4.10 -22.30 10.86
C GLY A 233 -4.40 -21.40 9.67
N LEU A 234 -4.95 -21.99 8.62
CA LEU A 234 -5.45 -21.24 7.46
C LEU A 234 -6.95 -21.05 7.62
N VAL A 235 -7.38 -19.80 7.58
CA VAL A 235 -8.77 -19.37 7.77
C VAL A 235 -9.30 -18.85 6.44
N LEU A 236 -10.40 -19.43 6.00
CA LEU A 236 -11.15 -19.01 4.81
C LEU A 236 -12.26 -18.03 5.23
N ASN A 237 -12.21 -16.84 4.66
CA ASN A 237 -13.22 -15.80 4.78
C ASN A 237 -14.22 -15.97 3.62
N ALA A 238 -15.34 -16.64 3.88
CA ALA A 238 -16.43 -16.80 2.93
C ALA A 238 -17.60 -15.88 3.28
N ARG A 239 -18.56 -15.69 2.36
CA ARG A 239 -19.76 -14.87 2.58
C ARG A 239 -20.59 -15.29 3.81
N GLY A 240 -20.42 -16.53 4.27
CA GLY A 240 -21.09 -17.09 5.47
C GLY A 240 -20.28 -17.05 6.76
N GLY A 241 -19.10 -16.41 6.77
CA GLY A 241 -18.26 -16.27 7.97
C GLY A 241 -16.82 -16.76 7.79
N LYS A 242 -16.07 -16.72 8.89
CA LYS A 242 -14.67 -17.16 8.95
C LYS A 242 -14.62 -18.58 9.47
N ARG A 243 -13.95 -19.48 8.74
CA ARG A 243 -13.73 -20.86 9.18
C ARG A 243 -12.27 -21.27 9.02
N THR A 244 -11.72 -21.96 10.02
CA THR A 244 -10.42 -22.61 9.89
C THR A 244 -10.58 -23.85 9.02
N ILE A 245 -9.84 -23.94 7.92
CA ILE A 245 -9.90 -25.07 6.97
C ILE A 245 -8.73 -26.04 7.17
N VAL A 246 -7.59 -25.53 7.65
CA VAL A 246 -6.37 -26.29 7.86
C VAL A 246 -5.72 -25.78 9.13
N GLU A 247 -5.19 -26.68 9.95
CA GLU A 247 -4.45 -26.34 11.16
C GLU A 247 -3.26 -27.28 11.31
N VAL A 248 -2.09 -26.71 11.58
CA VAL A 248 -0.84 -27.47 11.79
C VAL A 248 -0.25 -27.11 13.14
N PRO A 249 0.33 -28.10 13.87
CA PRO A 249 1.10 -27.82 15.06
C PRO A 249 2.36 -27.04 14.69
N ARG A 250 2.75 -26.14 15.58
CA ARG A 250 3.94 -25.30 15.47
C ARG A 250 4.68 -25.30 16.79
N THR A 251 6.01 -25.31 16.76
CA THR A 251 6.83 -25.00 17.93
C THR A 251 7.31 -23.55 17.86
N ARG A 252 7.61 -22.95 19.03
CA ARG A 252 7.99 -21.54 19.12
C ARG A 252 9.19 -21.19 18.23
N ASP A 253 10.18 -22.08 18.18
CA ASP A 253 11.45 -21.88 17.47
C ASP A 253 11.44 -22.42 16.03
N GLU A 254 10.27 -22.86 15.55
CA GLU A 254 10.11 -23.32 14.17
C GLU A 254 10.17 -22.16 13.17
N LYS A 255 10.98 -22.35 12.12
CA LYS A 255 11.04 -21.44 10.97
C LYS A 255 9.68 -21.33 10.27
N LEU A 256 9.26 -20.10 9.96
CA LEU A 256 7.95 -19.85 9.35
C LEU A 256 7.78 -20.54 7.99
N GLU A 257 8.86 -20.73 7.23
CA GLU A 257 8.85 -21.43 5.95
C GLU A 257 8.42 -22.90 6.10
N VAL A 258 8.77 -23.54 7.22
CA VAL A 258 8.39 -24.93 7.48
C VAL A 258 6.90 -25.01 7.77
N ALA A 259 6.40 -24.13 8.64
CA ALA A 259 4.96 -24.02 8.94
C ALA A 259 4.15 -23.68 7.67
N ALA A 260 4.61 -22.75 6.84
CA ALA A 260 3.97 -22.37 5.58
C ALA A 260 3.86 -23.55 4.60
N LYS A 261 4.94 -24.30 4.41
CA LYS A 261 4.96 -25.49 3.54
C LYS A 261 4.00 -26.57 4.03
N ARG A 262 3.90 -26.78 5.36
CA ARG A 262 2.93 -27.72 5.93
C ARG A 262 1.49 -27.24 5.70
N LEU A 263 1.19 -25.96 5.95
CA LEU A 263 -0.13 -25.39 5.66
C LEU A 263 -0.54 -25.56 4.19
N VAL A 264 0.37 -25.32 3.25
CA VAL A 264 0.11 -25.48 1.81
C VAL A 264 -0.10 -26.95 1.44
N ARG A 265 0.67 -27.88 2.02
CA ARG A 265 0.49 -29.32 1.81
C ARG A 265 -0.88 -29.79 2.30
N GLU A 266 -1.24 -29.45 3.53
CA GLU A 266 -2.54 -29.80 4.10
C GLU A 266 -3.70 -29.13 3.35
N LEU A 267 -3.50 -27.90 2.84
CA LEU A 267 -4.48 -27.23 1.98
C LEU A 267 -4.71 -28.01 0.67
N ARG A 268 -3.66 -28.54 0.05
CA ARG A 268 -3.79 -29.39 -1.14
C ARG A 268 -4.64 -30.62 -0.83
N ILE A 269 -4.33 -31.34 0.24
CA ILE A 269 -5.07 -32.54 0.68
C ILE A 269 -6.55 -32.18 0.91
N TRP A 270 -6.79 -31.06 1.60
CA TRP A 270 -8.14 -30.56 1.88
C TRP A 270 -8.93 -30.27 0.59
N LEU A 271 -8.29 -29.65 -0.41
CA LEU A 271 -8.93 -29.35 -1.69
C LEU A 271 -9.20 -30.60 -2.53
N GLU A 272 -8.28 -31.57 -2.55
CA GLU A 272 -8.46 -32.85 -3.23
C GLU A 272 -9.61 -33.67 -2.63
N GLY A 273 -9.75 -33.64 -1.30
CA GLY A 273 -10.85 -34.28 -0.58
C GLY A 273 -12.22 -33.67 -0.86
N TYR A 274 -12.29 -32.41 -1.29
CA TYR A 274 -13.52 -31.71 -1.65
C TYR A 274 -13.91 -31.89 -3.13
N SER A 275 -13.00 -32.43 -3.96
CA SER A 275 -13.22 -32.62 -5.40
C SER A 275 -13.70 -34.04 -5.75
N ARG A 276 -13.87 -34.93 -4.77
CA ARG A 276 -14.54 -36.23 -4.91
C ARG A 276 -15.97 -36.12 -4.42
#